data_AF-A0A227NS44-F1
#
_entry.id   AF-A0A227NS44-F1
#
_cell.length_a   1.000
_cell.length_b   1.000
_cell.length_c   1.000
_cell.angle_alpha   90.00
_cell.angle_beta   90.00
_cell.angle_gamma   90.00
#
_symmetry.space_group_name_H-M   'P 1'
#
loop_
_entity.id
_entity.type
_entity.pdbx_description
1 polymer ?
#
loop_
_entity_poly.entity_id
_entity_poly.type
_entity_poly.pdbx_seq_one_letter_code
_entity_poly.pdbx_strand_id
1 'polypeptide(L)'
;MRKKGLSNPAVVATVLASPQGQKAIANSQENAKQGISAGITLFKFLLVGGLVTVIYYKVFKGFSKLQEDVRYKPSNINVTQAKARAEAIYTALLGFGANYKTVENNLTGLNHNGFIRVYNEFGERRSATLVKMNLVEWLQDQFKEDDITKLRFLIKGFF
;
A
#
# COMPACT_ATOMS: atom_id res chain seq x y z
N MET A 1 -7.46 -30.87 64.71
CA MET A 1 -6.43 -31.07 63.66
C MET A 1 -5.86 -29.71 63.25
N ARG A 2 -4.61 -29.39 63.64
CA ARG A 2 -3.96 -28.10 63.30
C ARG A 2 -3.46 -28.14 61.86
N LYS A 3 -4.00 -27.28 60.98
CA LYS A 3 -3.47 -27.04 59.64
C LYS A 3 -2.08 -26.38 59.77
N LYS A 4 -1.03 -27.17 59.54
CA LYS A 4 0.36 -26.71 59.50
C LYS A 4 0.84 -26.90 58.06
N GLY A 5 1.31 -25.83 57.43
CA GLY A 5 2.00 -25.92 56.15
C GLY A 5 1.43 -24.96 55.12
N LEU A 6 1.97 -23.75 55.12
CA LEU A 6 2.37 -22.91 53.97
C LEU A 6 2.60 -21.45 54.45
N SER A 7 2.06 -21.07 55.61
CA SER A 7 2.16 -19.70 56.17
C SER A 7 3.44 -19.42 56.97
N ASN A 8 4.40 -20.34 57.02
CA ASN A 8 5.68 -20.13 57.72
C ASN A 8 6.78 -19.82 56.69
N PRO A 9 7.30 -18.58 56.63
CA PRO A 9 8.31 -18.16 55.65
C PRO A 9 9.60 -19.00 55.72
N ALA A 10 9.93 -19.58 56.88
CA ALA A 10 11.07 -20.51 57.00
C ALA A 10 10.86 -21.81 56.21
N VAL A 11 9.63 -22.31 56.12
CA VAL A 11 9.30 -23.52 55.35
C VAL A 11 9.37 -23.21 53.85
N VAL A 12 8.88 -22.04 53.44
CA VAL A 12 9.00 -21.56 52.05
C VAL A 12 10.47 -21.39 51.66
N ALA A 13 11.27 -20.75 52.51
CA ALA A 13 12.71 -20.58 52.28
C ALA A 13 13.45 -21.92 52.19
N THR A 14 13.08 -22.91 52.99
CA THR A 14 13.69 -24.25 52.96
C THR A 14 13.32 -25.00 51.68
N VAL A 15 12.07 -24.88 51.20
CA VAL A 15 11.63 -25.47 49.93
C VAL A 15 12.33 -24.79 48.76
N LEU A 16 12.49 -23.46 48.77
CA LEU A 16 13.22 -22.71 47.74
C LEU A 16 14.73 -23.01 47.75
N ALA A 17 15.31 -23.24 48.93
CA ALA A 17 16.72 -23.60 49.10
C ALA A 17 17.00 -25.09 48.83
N SER A 18 15.97 -25.94 48.77
CA SER A 18 16.13 -27.34 48.39
C SER A 18 16.64 -27.47 46.95
N PRO A 19 17.36 -28.55 46.60
CA PRO A 19 17.82 -28.77 45.23
C PRO A 19 16.70 -28.74 44.19
N GLN A 20 15.49 -29.17 44.54
CA GLN A 20 14.32 -29.13 43.67
C GLN A 20 13.76 -27.71 43.50
N GLY A 21 13.72 -26.91 44.58
CA GLY A 21 13.30 -25.51 44.53
C GLY A 21 14.25 -24.63 43.74
N GLN A 22 15.57 -24.79 43.93
CA GLN A 22 16.57 -24.08 43.15
C GLN A 22 16.50 -24.42 41.66
N LYS A 23 16.28 -25.70 41.32
CA LYS A 23 16.03 -26.14 39.93
C LYS A 23 14.77 -25.52 39.33
N ALA A 24 13.68 -25.43 40.09
CA ALA A 24 12.44 -24.80 39.62
C ALA A 24 12.61 -23.30 39.35
N ILE A 25 13.37 -22.59 40.20
CA ILE A 25 13.70 -21.16 40.00
C ILE A 25 14.61 -20.99 38.77
N ALA A 26 15.62 -21.84 38.62
CA ALA A 26 16.52 -21.81 37.46
C ALA A 26 15.76 -22.04 36.15
N ASN A 27 14.90 -23.07 36.10
CA ASN A 27 14.05 -23.35 34.94
C ASN A 27 13.08 -22.19 34.65
N SER A 28 12.50 -21.56 35.68
CA SER A 28 11.62 -20.41 35.51
C SER A 28 12.35 -19.18 34.96
N GLN A 29 13.56 -18.88 35.44
CA GLN A 29 14.38 -17.79 34.91
C GLN A 29 14.85 -18.06 33.48
N GLU A 30 15.21 -19.30 33.15
CA GLU A 30 15.62 -19.68 31.81
C GLU A 30 14.44 -19.61 30.82
N ASN A 31 13.26 -20.10 31.21
CA ASN A 31 12.03 -19.99 30.43
C ASN A 31 11.57 -18.53 30.27
N ALA A 32 11.74 -17.69 31.29
CA ALA A 32 11.43 -16.26 31.20
C ALA A 32 12.38 -15.52 30.25
N LYS A 33 13.69 -15.81 30.31
CA LYS A 33 14.69 -15.24 29.39
C LYS A 33 14.45 -15.70 27.96
N GLN A 34 14.12 -16.97 27.75
CA GLN A 34 13.76 -17.51 26.44
C GLN A 34 12.44 -16.93 25.91
N GLY A 35 11.42 -16.75 26.77
CA GLY A 35 10.15 -16.14 26.39
C GLY A 35 10.29 -14.67 25.99
N ILE A 36 11.10 -13.90 26.72
CA ILE A 36 11.38 -12.49 26.40
C ILE A 36 12.20 -12.38 25.09
N SER A 37 13.23 -13.21 24.92
CA SER A 37 14.07 -13.17 23.71
C SER A 37 13.32 -13.66 22.46
N ALA A 38 12.49 -14.70 22.59
CA ALA A 38 11.61 -15.18 21.53
C ALA A 38 10.53 -14.14 21.19
N GLY A 39 9.92 -13.50 22.19
CA GLY A 39 8.95 -12.43 21.98
C GLY A 39 9.52 -11.22 21.25
N ILE A 40 10.72 -10.76 21.63
CA ILE A 40 11.42 -9.67 20.96
C ILE A 40 11.82 -10.06 19.53
N THR A 41 12.31 -11.28 19.34
CA THR A 41 12.70 -11.79 18.01
C THR A 41 11.49 -11.87 17.08
N LEU A 42 10.39 -12.45 17.54
CA LEU A 42 9.13 -12.51 16.79
C LEU A 42 8.60 -11.12 16.45
N PHE A 43 8.63 -10.19 17.42
CA PHE A 43 8.22 -8.81 17.19
C PHE A 43 9.07 -8.11 16.12
N LYS A 44 10.39 -8.30 16.13
CA LYS A 44 11.29 -7.79 15.09
C LYS A 44 10.96 -8.37 13.72
N PHE A 45 10.72 -9.68 13.62
CA PHE A 45 10.32 -10.32 12.36
C PHE A 45 8.97 -9.81 11.86
N LEU A 46 7.99 -9.60 12.73
CA LEU A 46 6.68 -9.04 12.37
C LEU A 46 6.80 -7.57 11.94
N LEU A 47 7.63 -6.75 12.61
CA LEU A 47 7.87 -5.37 12.22
C LEU A 47 8.54 -5.28 10.85
N VAL A 48 9.64 -6.01 10.66
CA VAL A 48 10.40 -6.00 9.40
C VAL A 48 9.56 -6.62 8.28
N GLY A 49 8.93 -7.77 8.51
CA GLY A 49 8.04 -8.42 7.56
C GLY A 49 6.82 -7.55 7.20
N GLY A 50 6.24 -6.86 8.18
CA GLY A 50 5.15 -5.90 7.96
C GLY A 50 5.59 -4.71 7.11
N LEU A 51 6.75 -4.11 7.38
CA LEU A 51 7.31 -3.02 6.59
C LEU A 51 7.61 -3.45 5.15
N VAL A 52 8.24 -4.62 4.97
CA VAL A 52 8.51 -5.20 3.65
C VAL A 52 7.22 -5.44 2.89
N THR A 53 6.18 -5.94 3.55
CA THR A 53 4.85 -6.15 2.94
C THR A 53 4.21 -4.83 2.51
N VAL A 54 4.25 -3.80 3.34
CA VAL A 54 3.70 -2.47 3.01
C VAL A 54 4.46 -1.84 1.84
N ILE A 55 5.79 -1.92 1.84
CA ILE A 55 6.62 -1.43 0.75
C ILE A 55 6.34 -2.24 -0.53
N TYR A 56 6.28 -3.55 -0.44
CA TYR A 56 5.97 -4.43 -1.57
C TYR A 56 4.60 -4.09 -2.17
N TYR A 57 3.56 -3.95 -1.35
CA TYR A 57 2.24 -3.56 -1.84
C TYR A 57 2.21 -2.13 -2.40
N LYS A 58 2.94 -1.17 -1.84
CA LYS A 58 3.01 0.19 -2.41
C LYS A 58 3.81 0.26 -3.71
N VAL A 59 4.87 -0.53 -3.85
CA VAL A 59 5.81 -0.47 -4.98
C VAL A 59 5.37 -1.38 -6.12
N PHE A 60 4.91 -2.60 -5.82
CA PHE A 60 4.50 -3.61 -6.82
C PHE A 60 2.99 -3.67 -7.05
N LYS A 61 2.17 -3.08 -6.17
CA LYS A 61 0.69 -3.05 -6.28
C LYS A 61 0.11 -1.64 -6.15
N GLY A 62 0.95 -0.60 -6.26
CA GLY A 62 0.52 0.79 -6.11
C GLY A 62 0.92 1.66 -7.29
N PHE A 63 0.18 2.76 -7.45
CA PHE A 63 0.32 3.69 -8.56
C PHE A 63 1.74 4.23 -8.67
N SER A 64 2.40 3.93 -9.78
CA SER A 64 3.72 4.48 -10.09
C SER A 64 3.57 5.76 -10.90
N LYS A 65 3.97 6.88 -10.28
CA LYS A 65 4.03 8.19 -10.95
C LYS A 65 5.08 8.14 -12.05
N LEU A 66 4.75 8.69 -13.21
CA LEU A 66 5.67 8.87 -14.33
C LEU A 66 6.46 10.16 -14.12
N GLN A 67 7.77 10.12 -14.37
CA GLN A 67 8.58 11.34 -14.36
C GLN A 67 8.39 12.07 -15.69
N GLU A 68 8.28 13.40 -15.65
CA GLU A 68 8.27 14.21 -16.88
C GLU A 68 9.61 14.03 -17.61
N ASP A 69 9.54 13.85 -18.92
CA ASP A 69 10.71 13.62 -19.76
C ASP A 69 11.33 14.95 -20.19
N VAL A 70 12.56 15.18 -19.77
CA VAL A 70 13.34 16.39 -20.06
C VAL A 70 13.66 16.57 -21.55
N ARG A 71 13.54 15.51 -22.36
CA ARG A 71 13.73 15.55 -23.82
C ARG A 71 12.54 16.21 -24.54
N TYR A 72 11.38 16.25 -23.90
CA TYR A 72 10.18 16.90 -24.42
C TYR A 72 9.97 18.26 -23.80
N LYS A 73 9.16 19.10 -24.46
CA LYS A 73 8.76 20.41 -23.91
C LYS A 73 8.11 20.21 -22.52
N PRO A 74 8.35 21.11 -21.54
CA PRO A 74 7.68 21.07 -20.25
C PRO A 74 6.15 20.99 -20.39
N SER A 75 5.46 20.44 -19.39
CA SER A 75 3.99 20.36 -19.39
C SER A 75 3.37 21.70 -19.75
N ASN A 76 2.50 21.71 -20.77
CA ASN A 76 1.77 22.91 -21.18
C ASN A 76 0.61 23.28 -20.24
N ILE A 77 0.38 22.47 -19.20
CA ILE A 77 -0.63 22.70 -18.16
C ILE A 77 0.00 22.69 -16.77
N ASN A 78 -0.59 23.44 -15.84
CA ASN A 78 -0.20 23.40 -14.44
C ASN A 78 -0.89 22.24 -13.68
N VAL A 79 -0.48 22.01 -12.43
CA VAL A 79 -1.01 20.92 -11.58
C VAL A 79 -2.52 21.06 -11.37
N THR A 80 -3.02 22.27 -11.12
CA THR A 80 -4.45 22.52 -10.90
C THR A 80 -5.29 22.17 -12.13
N GLN A 81 -4.82 22.55 -13.33
CA GLN A 81 -5.45 22.21 -14.59
C GLN A 81 -5.40 20.70 -14.85
N ALA A 82 -4.27 20.05 -14.56
CA ALA A 82 -4.12 18.61 -14.70
C ALA A 82 -5.09 17.85 -13.80
N LYS A 83 -5.21 18.27 -12.54
CA LYS A 83 -6.17 17.72 -11.58
C LYS A 83 -7.61 17.92 -12.04
N ALA A 84 -7.98 19.11 -12.51
CA ALA A 84 -9.32 19.36 -13.02
C ALA A 84 -9.67 18.45 -14.22
N ARG A 85 -8.73 18.29 -15.17
CA ARG A 85 -8.90 17.37 -16.30
C ARG A 85 -9.00 15.92 -15.85
N ALA A 86 -8.17 15.50 -14.90
CA ALA A 86 -8.19 14.14 -14.36
C ALA A 86 -9.53 13.80 -13.69
N GLU A 87 -10.08 14.71 -12.88
CA GLU A 87 -11.40 14.52 -12.27
C GLU A 87 -12.54 14.50 -13.31
N ALA A 88 -12.45 15.36 -14.34
CA ALA A 88 -13.41 15.35 -15.43
C ALA A 88 -13.38 14.03 -16.22
N ILE A 89 -12.18 13.51 -16.50
CA ILE A 89 -12.01 12.20 -17.14
C ILE A 89 -12.57 11.10 -16.25
N TYR A 90 -12.22 11.07 -14.96
CA TYR A 90 -12.73 10.05 -14.04
C TYR A 90 -14.25 10.05 -13.95
N THR A 91 -14.86 11.24 -13.84
CA THR A 91 -16.32 11.39 -13.81
C THR A 91 -16.97 10.91 -15.12
N ALA A 92 -16.33 11.20 -16.25
CA ALA A 92 -16.80 10.76 -17.56
C ALA A 92 -16.71 9.24 -17.77
N LEU A 93 -15.78 8.57 -17.07
CA LEU A 93 -15.59 7.12 -17.12
C LEU A 93 -16.47 6.37 -16.11
N LEU A 94 -16.79 6.97 -14.96
CA LEU A 94 -17.59 6.34 -13.90
C LEU A 94 -19.10 6.32 -14.21
N GLY A 95 -19.58 7.19 -15.10
CA GLY A 95 -20.99 7.34 -15.43
C GLY A 95 -21.63 6.10 -16.08
N PHE A 96 -22.94 6.16 -16.32
CA PHE A 96 -23.69 5.12 -17.04
C PHE A 96 -23.25 5.10 -18.52
N GLY A 97 -22.19 4.33 -18.80
CA GLY A 97 -21.47 4.36 -20.08
C GLY A 97 -20.38 5.44 -20.09
N ALA A 98 -19.20 5.09 -20.59
CA ALA A 98 -18.08 6.00 -20.66
C ALA A 98 -18.26 7.06 -21.76
N ASN A 99 -18.13 8.34 -21.39
CA ASN A 99 -18.29 9.45 -22.32
C ASN A 99 -16.97 9.74 -23.04
N TYR A 100 -16.75 9.03 -24.17
CA TYR A 100 -15.57 9.18 -25.02
C TYR A 100 -15.27 10.64 -25.37
N LYS A 101 -16.28 11.43 -25.77
CA LYS A 101 -16.09 12.81 -26.20
C LYS A 101 -15.54 13.71 -25.09
N THR A 102 -16.01 13.52 -23.86
CA THR A 102 -15.50 14.26 -22.71
C THR A 102 -14.06 13.86 -22.39
N VAL A 103 -13.74 12.58 -22.48
CA VAL A 103 -12.36 12.10 -22.29
C VAL A 103 -11.42 12.65 -23.36
N GLU A 104 -11.80 12.53 -24.62
CA GLU A 104 -11.05 13.05 -25.78
C GLU A 104 -10.80 14.56 -25.65
N ASN A 105 -11.82 15.35 -25.32
CA ASN A 105 -11.66 16.79 -25.14
C ASN A 105 -10.68 17.16 -24.02
N ASN A 106 -10.64 16.39 -22.93
CA ASN A 106 -9.74 16.65 -21.81
C ASN A 106 -8.30 16.18 -22.09
N LEU A 107 -8.12 15.19 -22.96
CA LEU A 107 -6.81 14.71 -23.42
C LEU A 107 -6.25 15.53 -24.61
N THR A 108 -7.14 16.17 -25.38
CA THR A 108 -6.76 16.96 -26.55
C THR A 108 -5.95 18.19 -26.15
N GLY A 109 -4.95 18.52 -26.99
CA GLY A 109 -4.09 19.68 -26.80
C GLY A 109 -3.05 19.54 -25.69
N LEU A 110 -2.94 18.37 -25.04
CA LEU A 110 -1.85 18.08 -24.12
C LEU A 110 -0.58 17.75 -24.92
N ASN A 111 0.56 18.28 -24.48
CA ASN A 111 1.86 17.77 -24.92
C ASN A 111 2.25 16.54 -24.09
N HIS A 112 3.36 15.88 -24.44
CA HIS A 112 3.82 14.65 -23.79
C HIS A 112 3.88 14.76 -22.25
N ASN A 113 4.54 15.81 -21.74
CA ASN A 113 4.65 16.04 -20.30
C ASN A 113 3.33 16.52 -19.66
N GLY A 114 2.46 17.18 -20.43
CA GLY A 114 1.10 17.54 -20.02
C GLY A 114 0.24 16.30 -19.79
N PHE A 115 0.37 15.29 -20.64
CA PHE A 115 -0.28 14.00 -20.43
C PHE A 115 0.27 13.30 -19.17
N ILE A 116 1.59 13.22 -19.01
CA ILE A 116 2.22 12.64 -17.81
C ILE A 116 1.67 13.30 -16.54
N ARG A 117 1.51 14.62 -16.55
CA ARG A 117 0.94 15.35 -15.41
C ARG A 117 -0.51 14.97 -15.15
N VAL A 118 -1.36 14.90 -16.18
CA VAL A 118 -2.75 14.40 -16.02
C VAL A 118 -2.77 12.97 -15.50
N TYR A 119 -1.95 12.08 -16.04
CA TYR A 119 -1.82 10.70 -15.59
C TYR A 119 -1.45 10.64 -14.10
N ASN A 120 -0.46 11.42 -13.67
CA ASN A 120 -0.01 11.48 -12.28
C ASN A 120 -1.07 12.05 -11.33
N GLU A 121 -1.83 13.06 -11.75
CA GLU A 121 -2.93 13.64 -10.97
C GLU A 121 -4.18 12.74 -10.96
N PHE A 122 -4.39 11.95 -12.01
CA PHE A 122 -5.42 10.92 -12.05
C PHE A 122 -5.14 9.84 -11.00
N GLY A 123 -3.89 9.37 -10.93
CA GLY A 123 -3.47 8.41 -9.92
C GLY A 123 -4.10 7.03 -10.11
N GLU A 124 -4.34 6.34 -9.01
CA GLU A 124 -5.17 5.14 -8.98
C GLU A 124 -6.59 5.50 -8.54
N ARG A 125 -7.58 5.15 -9.37
CA ARG A 125 -9.01 5.36 -9.08
C ARG A 125 -9.75 4.03 -9.07
N ARG A 126 -10.74 3.90 -8.18
CA ARG A 126 -11.56 2.69 -8.07
C ARG A 126 -12.61 2.65 -9.16
N SER A 127 -12.69 1.55 -9.89
CA SER A 127 -13.77 1.26 -10.82
C SER A 127 -15.06 0.86 -10.12
N ALA A 128 -16.13 0.81 -10.91
CA ALA A 128 -17.41 0.25 -10.50
C ALA A 128 -17.28 -1.21 -10.00
N THR A 129 -16.26 -1.94 -10.47
CA THR A 129 -15.97 -3.34 -10.09
C THR A 129 -15.01 -3.48 -8.90
N LEU A 130 -14.76 -2.39 -8.15
CA LEU A 130 -13.87 -2.34 -6.97
C LEU A 130 -12.37 -2.55 -7.25
N VAL A 131 -11.98 -2.67 -8.52
CA VAL A 131 -10.58 -2.76 -8.94
C VAL A 131 -9.99 -1.34 -8.99
N LYS A 132 -8.76 -1.18 -8.49
CA LYS A 132 -8.02 0.08 -8.66
C LYS A 132 -7.32 0.04 -10.01
N MET A 133 -7.50 1.11 -10.78
CA MET A 133 -6.90 1.24 -12.10
C MET A 133 -6.30 2.64 -12.25
N ASN A 134 -5.18 2.71 -12.97
CA ASN A 134 -4.61 3.97 -13.44
C ASN A 134 -5.36 4.48 -14.68
N LEU A 135 -5.02 5.69 -15.16
CA LEU A 135 -5.72 6.31 -16.28
C LEU A 135 -5.74 5.42 -17.54
N VAL A 136 -4.62 4.79 -17.90
CA VAL A 136 -4.52 3.97 -19.11
C VAL A 136 -5.37 2.71 -19.00
N GLU A 137 -5.30 2.03 -17.85
CA GLU A 137 -6.13 0.86 -17.56
C GLU A 137 -7.63 1.20 -17.59
N TRP A 138 -8.00 2.35 -17.04
CA TRP A 138 -9.37 2.87 -17.09
C TRP A 138 -9.87 3.12 -18.52
N LEU A 139 -9.02 3.67 -19.38
CA LEU A 139 -9.39 3.89 -20.78
C LEU A 139 -9.59 2.53 -21.48
N GLN A 140 -8.67 1.58 -21.29
CA GLN A 140 -8.73 0.24 -21.88
C GLN A 140 -9.94 -0.58 -21.40
N ASP A 141 -10.33 -0.44 -20.14
CA ASP A 141 -11.51 -1.14 -19.59
C ASP A 141 -12.82 -0.57 -20.13
N GLN A 142 -12.89 0.74 -20.35
CA GLN A 142 -14.13 1.44 -20.70
C GLN A 142 -14.37 1.62 -22.21
N PHE A 143 -13.32 1.61 -23.03
CA PHE A 143 -13.44 1.84 -24.47
C PHE A 143 -13.02 0.61 -25.28
N LYS A 144 -13.59 0.50 -26.48
CA LYS A 144 -13.23 -0.56 -27.45
C LYS A 144 -11.94 -0.18 -28.19
N GLU A 145 -11.28 -1.18 -28.78
CA GLU A 145 -10.01 -1.02 -29.51
C GLU A 145 -10.00 0.11 -30.55
N ASP A 146 -11.11 0.31 -31.27
CA ASP A 146 -11.23 1.38 -32.28
C ASP A 146 -11.10 2.78 -31.65
N ASP A 147 -11.70 2.98 -30.47
CA ASP A 147 -11.66 4.25 -29.75
C ASP A 147 -10.33 4.42 -29.01
N ILE A 148 -9.76 3.34 -28.48
CA ILE A 148 -8.39 3.33 -27.93
C ILE A 148 -7.37 3.72 -29.00
N THR A 149 -7.53 3.24 -30.23
CA THR A 149 -6.64 3.58 -31.34
C THR A 149 -6.64 5.08 -31.62
N LYS A 150 -7.82 5.73 -31.58
CA LYS A 150 -7.93 7.19 -31.72
C LYS A 150 -7.24 7.92 -30.57
N LEU A 151 -7.46 7.49 -29.32
CA LEU A 151 -6.79 8.07 -28.15
C LEU A 151 -5.27 7.91 -28.22
N ARG A 152 -4.77 6.78 -28.73
CA ARG A 152 -3.32 6.52 -28.90
C ARG A 152 -2.65 7.54 -29.82
N PHE A 153 -3.36 8.08 -30.81
CA PHE A 153 -2.83 9.17 -31.64
C PHE A 153 -2.66 10.48 -30.86
N LEU A 154 -3.52 10.74 -29.88
CA LEU A 154 -3.45 11.93 -29.03
C LEU A 154 -2.36 11.81 -27.96
N ILE A 155 -2.13 10.61 -27.42
CA ILE A 155 -1.20 10.35 -26.33
C ILE A 155 -0.12 9.34 -26.73
N LYS A 156 0.63 9.70 -27.78
CA LYS A 156 1.67 8.83 -28.37
C LYS A 156 2.65 8.34 -27.30
N GLY A 157 2.79 7.01 -27.20
CA GLY A 157 3.76 6.33 -26.34
C GLY A 157 3.26 5.91 -24.95
N PHE A 158 1.96 6.06 -24.64
CA PHE A 158 1.37 5.72 -23.34
C PHE A 158 0.38 4.54 -23.36
N PHE A 159 0.17 3.92 -24.52
CA PHE A 159 -0.62 2.69 -24.70
C PHE A 159 0.24 1.59 -25.32
#